data_AF-A0A763XKA2-F1
#
_entry.id   AF-A0A763XKA2-F1
#
_cell.length_a   1.000
_cell.length_b   1.000
_cell.length_c   1.000
_cell.angle_alpha   90.00
_cell.angle_beta   90.00
_cell.angle_gamma   90.00
#
_symmetry.space_group_name_H-M   'P 1'
#
loop_
_entity.id
_entity.type
_entity.pdbx_description
1 polymer ?
#
loop_
_entity_poly.entity_id
_entity_poly.type
_entity_poly.pdbx_seq_one_letter_code
_entity_poly.pdbx_strand_id
1 'polypeptide(L)'
;MITQQIISSELEVLKKHIDSGDIRIPSLWQGLKPGLIIMAWMIFCPLLMSFLITQKASETLTAVLAGGWLGFIIMIIVAKIRMLYLSLPENFLNTSSVIGVISSKLKIYYIVYMGVIFLLSFLGFIIYSFGVILVTVIMAFLLQLDIGRYQIVGVIDAVNSYVKSKKLLGVK
;
A
#
# COMPACT_ATOMS: atom_id res chain seq x y z
N MET A 1 -11.67 -16.89 12.41
CA MET A 1 -11.36 -15.86 13.42
C MET A 1 -9.86 -15.87 13.63
N ILE A 2 -9.16 -14.74 13.47
CA ILE A 2 -7.71 -14.67 13.71
C ILE A 2 -7.52 -14.48 15.22
N THR A 3 -6.88 -15.45 15.87
CA THR A 3 -6.68 -15.45 17.33
C THR A 3 -5.23 -15.07 17.64
N GLN A 4 -4.99 -14.40 18.77
CA GLN A 4 -3.63 -14.00 19.21
C GLN A 4 -2.62 -15.16 19.22
N GLN A 5 -3.07 -16.37 19.57
CA GLN A 5 -2.23 -17.58 19.59
C GLN A 5 -1.72 -17.97 18.20
N ILE A 6 -2.54 -17.75 17.16
CA ILE A 6 -2.16 -18.02 15.77
C ILE A 6 -1.06 -17.04 15.37
N ILE A 7 -1.23 -15.76 15.69
CA ILE A 7 -0.26 -14.70 15.42
C ILE A 7 1.09 -14.95 16.11
N SER A 8 1.09 -15.36 17.38
CA SER A 8 2.33 -15.66 18.12
C SER A 8 3.05 -16.89 17.57
N SER A 9 2.31 -17.94 17.21
CA SER A 9 2.89 -19.13 16.58
C SER A 9 3.48 -18.85 15.19
N GLU A 10 2.81 -17.98 14.42
CA GLU A 10 3.27 -17.51 13.13
C GLU A 10 4.57 -16.69 13.27
N LEU A 11 4.66 -15.82 14.29
CA LEU A 11 5.87 -15.07 14.63
C LEU A 11 7.07 -15.98 14.99
N GLU A 12 6.86 -17.06 15.73
CA GLU A 12 7.93 -18.01 16.08
C GLU A 12 8.46 -18.77 14.86
N VAL A 13 7.57 -19.19 13.96
CA VAL A 13 7.94 -19.84 12.69
C VAL A 13 8.70 -18.87 11.79
N LEU A 14 8.27 -17.61 11.72
CA LEU A 14 8.94 -16.56 10.97
C LEU A 14 10.34 -16.27 11.52
N LYS A 15 10.48 -16.22 12.86
CA LYS A 15 11.77 -16.04 13.55
C LYS A 15 12.75 -17.15 13.21
N LYS A 16 12.28 -18.41 13.19
CA LYS A 16 13.10 -19.59 12.83
C LYS A 16 13.58 -19.55 11.36
N HIS A 17 12.74 -19.07 10.43
CA HIS A 17 13.13 -18.93 9.02
C HIS A 17 14.06 -17.71 8.76
N ILE A 18 13.92 -16.65 9.55
CA ILE A 18 14.82 -15.49 9.53
C ILE A 18 16.21 -15.86 10.08
N ASP A 19 16.29 -16.78 11.05
CA ASP A 19 17.55 -17.30 11.59
C ASP A 19 18.23 -18.33 10.67
N SER A 20 17.47 -19.00 9.80
CA SER A 20 18.04 -19.86 8.74
C SER A 20 18.54 -19.10 7.51
N GLY A 21 18.45 -17.76 7.48
CA GLY A 21 19.03 -16.92 6.43
C GLY A 21 18.23 -16.85 5.12
N ASP A 22 16.97 -17.30 5.11
CA ASP A 22 16.13 -17.39 3.90
C ASP A 22 15.44 -16.04 3.56
N ILE A 23 16.14 -14.93 3.80
CA ILE A 23 15.65 -13.58 3.49
C ILE A 23 16.01 -13.29 2.04
N ARG A 24 15.02 -13.41 1.15
CA ARG A 24 15.18 -13.01 -0.25
C ARG A 24 15.20 -11.48 -0.34
N ILE A 25 16.18 -10.92 -1.05
CA ILE A 25 16.22 -9.49 -1.38
C ILE A 25 15.27 -9.28 -2.57
N PRO A 26 14.10 -8.63 -2.38
CA PRO A 26 13.15 -8.47 -3.46
C PRO A 26 13.62 -7.39 -4.44
N SER A 27 13.28 -7.57 -5.73
CA SER A 27 13.59 -6.56 -6.74
C SER A 27 12.75 -5.30 -6.53
N LEU A 28 13.39 -4.13 -6.61
CA LEU A 28 12.72 -2.84 -6.41
C LEU A 28 11.54 -2.65 -7.38
N TRP A 29 11.69 -3.12 -8.62
CA TRP A 29 10.69 -2.99 -9.68
C TRP A 29 9.39 -3.75 -9.39
N GLN A 30 9.49 -4.95 -8.79
CA GLN A 30 8.31 -5.71 -8.38
C GLN A 30 7.54 -5.01 -7.25
N GLY A 31 8.26 -4.33 -6.36
CA GLY A 31 7.67 -3.50 -5.30
C GLY A 31 6.99 -2.24 -5.85
N LEU A 32 7.59 -1.60 -6.86
CA LEU A 32 7.13 -0.33 -7.42
C LEU A 32 5.90 -0.47 -8.34
N LYS A 33 5.78 -1.59 -9.06
CA LYS A 33 4.72 -1.85 -10.05
C LYS A 33 3.29 -1.45 -9.63
N PRO A 34 2.75 -1.84 -8.46
CA PRO A 34 1.38 -1.49 -8.08
C PRO A 34 1.24 0.00 -7.76
N GLY A 35 2.26 0.62 -7.17
CA GLY A 35 2.27 2.06 -6.89
C GLY A 35 2.31 2.88 -8.18
N LEU A 36 3.10 2.44 -9.17
CA LEU A 36 3.13 3.04 -10.50
C LEU A 36 1.76 2.99 -11.19
N ILE A 37 1.01 1.89 -11.05
CA ILE A 37 -0.34 1.78 -11.63
C ILE A 37 -1.28 2.81 -10.99
N ILE A 38 -1.22 3.01 -9.67
CA ILE A 38 -2.04 4.03 -8.98
C ILE A 38 -1.70 5.42 -9.49
N MET A 39 -0.41 5.76 -9.49
CA MET A 39 0.08 7.06 -9.94
C MET A 39 -0.33 7.34 -11.39
N ALA A 40 -0.14 6.36 -12.29
CA ALA A 40 -0.53 6.48 -13.68
C ALA A 40 -2.04 6.69 -13.83
N TRP A 41 -2.86 5.98 -13.03
CA TRP A 41 -4.31 6.15 -13.05
C TRP A 41 -4.75 7.55 -12.60
N MET A 42 -4.14 8.08 -11.54
CA MET A 42 -4.43 9.43 -11.03
C MET A 42 -4.04 10.54 -12.02
N ILE A 43 -3.09 10.28 -12.92
CA ILE A 43 -2.74 11.17 -14.03
C ILE A 43 -3.69 10.96 -15.21
N PHE A 44 -4.02 9.70 -15.50
CA PHE A 44 -4.85 9.32 -16.64
C PHE A 44 -6.29 9.81 -16.51
N CYS A 45 -6.92 9.73 -15.34
CA CYS A 45 -8.30 10.15 -15.16
C CYS A 45 -8.59 11.62 -15.52
N PRO A 46 -7.84 12.62 -15.02
CA PRO A 46 -8.05 14.02 -15.41
C PRO A 46 -7.68 14.29 -16.88
N LEU A 47 -6.68 13.58 -17.43
CA LEU A 47 -6.36 13.67 -18.86
C LEU A 47 -7.51 13.16 -19.74
N LEU A 48 -8.02 11.97 -19.44
CA LEU A 48 -9.15 11.38 -20.15
C LEU A 48 -10.35 12.33 -20.09
N MET A 49 -10.59 12.95 -18.94
CA MET A 49 -11.72 13.85 -18.80
C MET A 49 -11.55 15.16 -19.58
N SER A 50 -10.33 15.69 -19.65
CA SER A 50 -10.01 16.84 -20.49
C SER A 50 -10.40 16.61 -21.96
N PHE A 51 -10.13 15.41 -22.48
CA PHE A 51 -10.53 15.01 -23.83
C PHE A 51 -12.05 14.87 -23.99
N LEU A 52 -12.77 14.40 -22.97
CA LEU A 52 -14.21 14.14 -23.06
C LEU A 52 -15.08 15.40 -22.89
N ILE A 53 -14.69 16.32 -22.01
CA ILE A 53 -15.49 17.51 -21.65
C ILE A 53 -14.92 18.82 -22.24
N THR A 54 -13.79 18.76 -22.95
CA THR A 54 -13.14 19.95 -23.53
C THR A 54 -12.78 20.99 -22.44
N GLN A 55 -12.19 20.52 -21.34
CA GLN A 55 -11.73 21.40 -20.27
C GLN A 55 -10.55 22.28 -20.71
N LYS A 56 -10.36 23.41 -20.03
CA LYS A 56 -9.19 24.26 -20.26
C LYS A 56 -7.91 23.48 -19.95
N ALA A 57 -6.90 23.69 -20.80
CA ALA A 57 -5.58 23.05 -20.64
C ALA A 57 -4.94 23.38 -19.28
N SER A 58 -5.12 24.61 -18.77
CA SER A 58 -4.60 25.03 -17.46
C SER A 58 -5.20 24.23 -16.31
N GLU A 59 -6.51 23.99 -16.34
CA GLU A 59 -7.25 23.26 -15.30
C GLU A 59 -6.87 21.78 -15.28
N THR A 60 -6.70 21.21 -16.48
CA THR A 60 -6.23 19.84 -16.66
C THR A 60 -4.81 19.67 -16.12
N LEU A 61 -3.92 20.63 -16.44
CA LEU A 61 -2.54 20.60 -15.95
C LEU A 61 -2.50 20.65 -14.42
N THR A 62 -3.31 21.50 -13.78
CA THR A 62 -3.38 21.56 -12.30
C THR A 62 -3.86 20.23 -11.70
N ALA A 63 -4.91 19.63 -12.27
CA ALA A 63 -5.45 18.35 -11.79
C ALA A 63 -4.43 17.21 -11.97
N VAL A 64 -3.72 17.18 -13.10
CA VAL A 64 -2.65 16.20 -13.38
C VAL A 64 -1.48 16.36 -12.41
N LEU A 65 -1.04 17.59 -12.14
CA LEU A 65 0.05 17.84 -11.19
C LEU A 65 -0.34 17.46 -9.77
N ALA A 66 -1.55 17.81 -9.32
CA ALA A 66 -2.05 17.44 -8.00
C ALA A 66 -2.18 15.91 -7.85
N GLY A 67 -2.81 15.25 -8.82
CA GLY A 67 -2.97 13.80 -8.84
C GLY A 67 -1.65 13.05 -8.98
N GLY A 68 -0.75 13.54 -9.83
CA GLY A 68 0.58 12.98 -10.04
C GLY A 68 1.48 13.08 -8.81
N TRP A 69 1.50 14.24 -8.15
CA TRP A 69 2.29 14.42 -6.92
C TRP A 69 1.78 13.53 -5.78
N LEU A 70 0.47 13.47 -5.56
CA LEU A 70 -0.10 12.59 -4.53
C LEU A 70 0.11 11.11 -4.89
N GLY A 71 -0.07 10.75 -6.16
CA GLY A 71 0.19 9.41 -6.68
C GLY A 71 1.63 8.97 -6.48
N PHE A 72 2.60 9.88 -6.63
CA PHE A 72 4.01 9.62 -6.36
C PHE A 72 4.28 9.28 -4.88
N ILE A 73 3.67 10.02 -3.95
CA ILE A 73 3.76 9.74 -2.51
C ILE A 73 3.18 8.35 -2.20
N ILE A 74 1.99 8.06 -2.74
CA ILE A 74 1.33 6.75 -2.56
C ILE A 74 2.21 5.63 -3.14
N MET A 75 2.82 5.84 -4.30
CA MET A 75 3.72 4.87 -4.91
C MET A 75 4.86 4.49 -3.97
N ILE A 76 5.53 5.47 -3.33
CA ILE A 76 6.62 5.19 -2.39
C ILE A 76 6.12 4.37 -1.19
N ILE A 77 4.95 4.72 -0.64
CA ILE A 77 4.36 4.01 0.51
C ILE A 77 4.03 2.56 0.13
N VAL A 78 3.32 2.36 -0.97
CA VAL A 78 2.94 1.04 -1.46
C VAL A 78 4.17 0.19 -1.78
N ALA A 79 5.19 0.80 -2.39
CA ALA A 79 6.44 0.12 -2.72
C ALA A 79 7.16 -0.39 -1.46
N LYS A 80 7.21 0.43 -0.40
CA LYS A 80 7.76 0.00 0.90
C LYS A 80 7.01 -1.20 1.47
N ILE A 81 5.68 -1.13 1.52
CA ILE A 81 4.84 -2.21 2.04
C ILE A 81 5.03 -3.49 1.22
N ARG A 82 5.08 -3.38 -0.11
CA ARG A 82 5.25 -4.55 -0.99
C ARG A 82 6.66 -5.14 -0.92
N MET A 83 7.69 -4.32 -0.77
CA MET A 83 9.05 -4.82 -0.53
C MET A 83 9.14 -5.58 0.79
N LEU A 84 8.50 -5.08 1.86
CA LEU A 84 8.39 -5.81 3.12
C LEU A 84 7.65 -7.15 2.92
N TYR A 85 6.53 -7.13 2.20
CA TYR A 85 5.78 -8.33 1.88
C TYR A 85 6.60 -9.38 1.10
N LEU A 86 7.35 -8.96 0.09
CA LEU A 86 8.17 -9.87 -0.73
C LEU A 86 9.44 -10.36 -0.02
N SER A 87 9.88 -9.68 1.04
CA SER A 87 11.02 -10.14 1.87
C SER A 87 10.63 -11.25 2.86
N LEU A 88 9.33 -11.51 3.05
CA LEU A 88 8.84 -12.60 3.89
C LEU A 88 8.99 -13.95 3.16
N PRO A 89 9.33 -15.04 3.89
CA PRO A 89 9.49 -16.37 3.30
C PRO A 89 8.17 -16.91 2.72
N GLU A 90 8.23 -17.54 1.54
CA GLU A 90 7.05 -18.03 0.79
C GLU A 90 6.21 -19.03 1.58
N ASN A 91 6.84 -19.85 2.42
CA ASN A 91 6.16 -20.78 3.32
C ASN A 91 5.20 -20.04 4.25
N PHE A 92 5.62 -18.88 4.79
CA PHE A 92 4.82 -18.05 5.68
C PHE A 92 3.68 -17.35 4.93
N LEU A 93 3.93 -16.89 3.70
CA LEU A 93 2.91 -16.26 2.87
C LEU A 93 1.77 -17.22 2.51
N ASN A 94 2.10 -18.50 2.28
CA ASN A 94 1.13 -19.52 1.87
C ASN A 94 0.42 -20.21 3.05
N THR A 95 1.04 -20.27 4.23
CA THR A 95 0.40 -20.86 5.43
C THR A 95 -0.35 -19.84 6.28
N SER A 96 0.04 -18.57 6.26
CA SER A 96 -0.61 -17.55 7.09
C SER A 96 -1.96 -17.13 6.52
N SER A 97 -3.01 -17.51 7.24
CA SER A 97 -4.38 -17.02 6.97
C SER A 97 -4.49 -15.50 7.18
N VAL A 98 -3.65 -14.92 8.04
CA VAL A 98 -3.61 -13.48 8.33
C VAL A 98 -3.17 -12.69 7.10
N ILE A 99 -2.08 -13.11 6.47
CA ILE A 99 -1.56 -12.52 5.24
C ILE A 99 -2.57 -12.62 4.08
N GLY A 100 -3.23 -13.77 3.93
CA GLY A 100 -4.27 -13.96 2.92
C GLY A 100 -5.42 -12.97 3.05
N VAL A 101 -5.94 -12.78 4.28
CA VAL A 101 -7.03 -11.83 4.56
C VAL A 101 -6.61 -10.37 4.31
N ILE A 102 -5.40 -9.99 4.73
CA ILE A 102 -4.85 -8.64 4.51
C ILE A 102 -4.73 -8.34 3.02
N SER A 103 -4.14 -9.27 2.25
CA SER A 103 -3.95 -9.12 0.80
C SER A 103 -5.30 -8.97 0.09
N SER A 104 -6.30 -9.77 0.47
CA SER A 104 -7.65 -9.67 -0.10
C SER A 104 -8.32 -8.33 0.23
N LYS A 105 -8.23 -7.86 1.48
CA LYS A 105 -8.78 -6.54 1.87
C LYS A 105 -8.07 -5.40 1.13
N LEU A 106 -6.74 -5.42 1.04
CA LEU A 106 -5.97 -4.42 0.30
C LEU A 106 -6.39 -4.35 -1.17
N LYS A 107 -6.66 -5.48 -1.82
CA LYS A 107 -7.21 -5.50 -3.19
C LYS A 107 -8.57 -4.81 -3.29
N ILE A 108 -9.47 -5.05 -2.34
CA ILE A 108 -10.79 -4.40 -2.32
C ILE A 108 -10.63 -2.89 -2.12
N TYR A 109 -9.85 -2.46 -1.12
CA TYR A 109 -9.56 -1.04 -0.88
C TYR A 109 -8.95 -0.36 -2.11
N TYR A 110 -8.04 -1.04 -2.80
CA TYR A 110 -7.45 -0.57 -4.04
C TYR A 110 -8.51 -0.37 -5.14
N ILE A 111 -9.37 -1.35 -5.40
CA ILE A 111 -10.41 -1.27 -6.44
C ILE A 111 -11.39 -0.13 -6.11
N VAL A 112 -11.84 -0.04 -4.86
CA VAL A 112 -12.74 1.03 -4.41
C VAL A 112 -12.10 2.40 -4.58
N TYR A 113 -10.83 2.55 -4.17
CA TYR A 113 -10.09 3.81 -4.35
C TYR A 113 -10.02 4.22 -5.82
N MET A 114 -9.64 3.30 -6.71
CA MET A 114 -9.53 3.58 -8.15
C MET A 114 -10.87 3.99 -8.77
N GLY A 115 -11.98 3.37 -8.35
CA GLY A 115 -13.33 3.72 -8.78
C GLY A 115 -13.77 5.10 -8.28
N VAL A 116 -13.51 5.43 -7.01
CA VAL A 116 -13.84 6.75 -6.44
C VAL A 116 -13.04 7.86 -7.13
N ILE A 117 -11.74 7.67 -7.36
CA ILE A 117 -10.90 8.64 -8.09
C ILE A 117 -11.42 8.87 -9.52
N PHE A 118 -11.85 7.80 -10.19
CA PHE A 118 -12.46 7.89 -11.51
C PHE A 118 -13.75 8.72 -11.47
N LEU A 119 -14.67 8.45 -10.53
CA LEU A 119 -15.90 9.22 -10.36
C LEU A 119 -15.64 10.70 -10.02
N LEU A 120 -14.67 10.99 -9.14
CA LEU A 120 -14.28 12.35 -8.80
C LEU A 120 -13.81 13.16 -10.01
N SER A 121 -13.24 12.48 -11.00
CA SER A 121 -12.76 13.14 -12.22
C SER A 121 -13.91 13.73 -13.04
N PHE A 122 -15.15 13.24 -12.89
CA PHE A 122 -16.33 13.78 -13.56
C PHE A 122 -16.84 15.10 -12.98
N LEU A 123 -16.49 15.41 -11.73
CA LEU A 123 -17.04 16.57 -11.01
C LEU A 123 -16.26 17.87 -11.28
N GLY A 124 -15.20 17.84 -12.09
CA GLY A 124 -14.39 19.01 -12.44
C GLY A 124 -13.11 19.18 -11.61
N PHE A 125 -12.21 20.06 -12.05
CA PHE A 125 -10.80 20.07 -11.59
C PHE A 125 -10.61 20.47 -10.11
N ILE A 126 -11.41 21.42 -9.60
CA ILE A 126 -11.33 21.88 -8.20
C ILE A 126 -11.77 20.74 -7.28
N ILE A 127 -12.92 20.14 -7.59
CA ILE A 127 -13.49 19.03 -6.82
C ILE A 127 -12.56 17.81 -6.92
N TYR A 128 -11.96 17.54 -8.07
CA TYR A 128 -10.96 16.50 -8.23
C TYR A 128 -9.73 16.75 -7.34
N SER A 129 -9.10 17.92 -7.44
CA SER A 129 -7.84 18.19 -6.74
C SER A 129 -7.98 18.11 -5.21
N PHE A 130 -9.03 18.72 -4.65
CA PHE A 130 -9.32 18.63 -3.22
C PHE A 130 -9.88 17.28 -2.82
N GLY A 131 -10.78 16.71 -3.62
CA GLY A 131 -11.45 15.47 -3.33
C GLY A 131 -10.49 14.28 -3.32
N VAL A 132 -9.50 14.26 -4.21
CA VAL A 132 -8.45 13.22 -4.27
C VAL A 132 -7.64 13.21 -2.97
N ILE A 133 -7.29 14.38 -2.44
CA ILE A 133 -6.59 14.50 -1.15
C ILE A 133 -7.48 13.96 -0.02
N LEU A 134 -8.73 14.43 0.05
CA LEU A 134 -9.67 14.07 1.10
C LEU A 134 -9.99 12.56 1.09
N VAL A 135 -10.27 11.98 -0.07
CA VAL A 135 -10.50 10.54 -0.24
C VAL A 135 -9.27 9.74 0.16
N THR A 136 -8.07 10.21 -0.19
CA THR A 136 -6.82 9.53 0.20
C THR A 136 -6.65 9.51 1.71
N VAL A 137 -6.93 10.62 2.40
CA VAL A 137 -6.86 10.70 3.88
C VAL A 137 -7.90 9.78 4.53
N ILE A 138 -9.15 9.80 4.05
CA ILE A 138 -10.22 8.94 4.58
C ILE A 138 -9.86 7.47 4.37
N MET A 139 -9.39 7.09 3.18
CA MET A 139 -9.04 5.70 2.87
C MET A 139 -7.82 5.24 3.68
N ALA A 140 -6.84 6.10 3.89
CA ALA A 140 -5.70 5.81 4.77
C ALA A 140 -6.15 5.59 6.22
N PHE A 141 -7.11 6.38 6.71
CA PHE A 141 -7.67 6.23 8.04
C PHE A 141 -8.50 4.94 8.17
N LEU A 142 -9.38 4.65 7.21
CA LEU A 142 -10.16 3.40 7.17
C LEU A 142 -9.25 2.17 7.14
N LEU A 143 -8.19 2.21 6.32
CA LEU A 143 -7.20 1.14 6.27
C LEU A 143 -6.49 0.97 7.62
N GLN A 144 -6.11 2.07 8.28
CA GLN A 144 -5.51 2.01 9.62
C GLN A 144 -6.46 1.47 10.67
N LEU A 145 -7.75 1.84 10.64
CA LEU A 145 -8.76 1.29 11.55
C LEU A 145 -8.99 -0.20 11.32
N ASP A 146 -9.12 -0.60 10.05
CA ASP A 146 -9.33 -2.00 9.70
C ASP A 146 -8.11 -2.86 10.09
N ILE A 147 -6.89 -2.41 9.77
CA ILE A 147 -5.66 -3.12 10.14
C ILE A 147 -5.43 -3.09 11.66
N GLY A 148 -5.72 -1.97 12.31
CA GLY A 148 -5.59 -1.76 13.76
C GLY A 148 -6.45 -2.72 14.58
N ARG A 149 -7.63 -3.10 14.05
CA ARG A 149 -8.50 -4.13 14.67
C ARG A 149 -7.86 -5.52 14.74
N TYR A 150 -6.87 -5.81 13.90
CA TYR A 150 -6.24 -7.13 13.83
C TYR A 150 -4.91 -7.24 14.60
N GLN A 151 -4.51 -6.23 15.40
CA GLN A 151 -3.23 -6.19 16.12
C GLN A 151 -1.97 -6.45 15.25
N ILE A 152 -2.13 -6.30 13.93
CA ILE A 152 -1.05 -6.48 12.93
C ILE A 152 0.04 -5.43 13.13
N VAL A 153 -0.31 -4.25 13.66
CA VAL A 153 0.67 -3.23 14.08
C VAL A 153 1.64 -3.82 15.10
N GLY A 154 1.15 -4.64 16.05
CA GLY A 154 2.01 -5.34 17.01
C GLY A 154 2.90 -6.40 16.36
N VAL A 155 2.43 -7.08 15.31
CA VAL A 155 3.24 -8.06 14.55
C VAL A 155 4.30 -7.36 13.71
N ILE A 156 3.95 -6.27 13.04
CA ILE A 156 4.86 -5.46 12.24
C ILE A 156 5.89 -4.76 13.14
N ASP A 157 5.50 -4.26 14.31
CA ASP A 157 6.42 -3.67 15.29
C ASP A 157 7.31 -4.74 15.94
N ALA A 158 6.79 -5.93 16.21
CA ALA A 158 7.61 -7.05 16.67
C ALA A 158 8.64 -7.47 15.60
N VAL A 159 8.23 -7.55 14.33
CA VAL A 159 9.15 -7.86 13.22
C VAL A 159 10.16 -6.73 13.00
N ASN A 160 9.75 -5.46 13.01
CA ASN A 160 10.64 -4.31 12.84
C ASN A 160 11.62 -4.17 14.01
N SER A 161 11.18 -4.38 15.25
CA SER A 161 12.05 -4.37 16.43
C SER A 161 13.04 -5.53 16.40
N TYR A 162 12.63 -6.71 15.94
CA TYR A 162 13.51 -7.88 15.80
C TYR A 162 14.57 -7.67 14.71
N VAL A 163 14.17 -7.16 13.54
CA VAL A 163 15.11 -6.83 12.45
C VAL A 163 16.08 -5.71 12.88
N LYS A 164 15.61 -4.69 13.59
CA LYS A 164 16.45 -3.60 14.12
C LYS A 164 17.44 -4.10 15.18
N SER A 165 17.00 -5.00 16.07
CA SER A 165 17.85 -5.67 17.07
C SER A 165 18.95 -6.51 16.41
N LYS A 166 18.62 -7.28 15.37
CA LYS A 166 19.61 -8.10 14.64
C LYS A 166 20.61 -7.24 13.85
N LYS A 167 20.18 -6.08 13.32
CA LYS A 167 21.06 -5.11 12.65
C LYS A 167 22.06 -4.46 13.62
N LEU A 168 21.68 -4.31 14.90
CA LEU A 168 22.56 -3.84 15.98
C LEU A 168 23.54 -4.94 16.47
N LEU A 169 23.15 -6.22 16.38
CA LEU A 169 24.00 -7.36 16.70
C LEU A 169 24.97 -7.77 15.57
N GLY A 170 24.74 -7.29 14.34
CA GLY A 170 25.61 -7.49 13.17
C GLY A 170 26.73 -6.44 13.02
N VAL A 171 26.91 -5.54 13.99
CA VAL A 171 28.12 -4.71 14.10
C VAL A 171 29.13 -5.45 14.97
N LYS A 172 29.78 -6.45 14.37
CA LYS A 172 31.11 -6.92 14.74
C LYS A 172 31.82 -7.38 13.47
#